data_AF-A0A260VI81-F1
#
_entry.id   AF-A0A260VI81-F1
#
_cell.length_a   1.000
_cell.length_b   1.000
_cell.length_c   1.000
_cell.angle_alpha   90.00
_cell.angle_beta   90.00
_cell.angle_gamma   90.00
#
_symmetry.space_group_name_H-M   'P 1'
#
loop_
_entity.id
_entity.type
_entity.pdbx_description
1 polymer ?
#
loop_
_entity_poly.entity_id
_entity_poly.type
_entity_poly.pdbx_seq_one_letter_code
_entity_poly.pdbx_strand_id
1 'polypeptide(L)'
;MTEFDDRLIAIAAAPPGRDTVAFFDLDGTLINGFSARAVFLERLKTLDVTVKELWEISSAVVEMRMRNSPVDNLMGKAVRGLEGRREEDLMEQADTLFRNEIAPMIYPQARILVEAHRHAGHRLVMATSATPYQALPVQQDMMFETLLCTTPVVTDGILTGELVGDSLWGPRKAQAAIDYAEREGIALAGCFAYSNGGEDVPLLEAVGRPVALNPDPELQRYAAKKQWPSLTLESPKRGTDLTSAVRSTAALGSVLASASIGLGLGLLTRSRRNGANITSTIAPDIALTIAGVKLDVTGTENAWSARPAVFMFNHQSTADSIIVTSILRRDITAVAKRELERDPRFALLGRIFDVAYVDRGDPAQAREAMRPAIEKLHSGISVAIAPEGTRMPTSRLGRFKKGGFHLAMQAGVPIVPIVIHNAGDVMWKKDFTVHSGTVKVTIGEPIPTTDWEPDKIDAYVDDVRSYFDRTLGYA
;
A
#
# COMPACT_ATOMS: atom_id res chain seq x y z
N MET A 1 -14.98 -6.31 -21.86
CA MET A 1 -13.76 -6.91 -21.30
C MET A 1 -12.64 -5.96 -21.66
N THR A 2 -11.89 -5.51 -20.66
CA THR A 2 -10.78 -4.56 -20.85
C THR A 2 -9.49 -5.32 -21.24
N GLU A 3 -8.50 -4.63 -21.83
CA GLU A 3 -7.18 -5.24 -22.09
C GLU A 3 -6.55 -5.81 -20.81
N PHE A 4 -6.85 -5.19 -19.67
CA PHE A 4 -6.44 -5.65 -18.36
C PHE A 4 -7.09 -6.98 -17.98
N ASP A 5 -8.40 -7.13 -18.17
CA ASP A 5 -9.13 -8.39 -17.92
C ASP A 5 -8.57 -9.54 -18.78
N ASP A 6 -8.26 -9.25 -20.05
CA ASP A 6 -7.66 -10.23 -20.96
C ASP A 6 -6.30 -10.72 -20.46
N ARG A 7 -5.53 -9.88 -19.77
CA ARG A 7 -4.27 -10.30 -19.14
C ARG A 7 -4.51 -11.21 -17.95
N LEU A 8 -5.48 -10.91 -17.09
CA LEU A 8 -5.83 -11.78 -15.97
C LEU A 8 -6.29 -13.17 -16.44
N ILE A 9 -7.10 -13.20 -17.51
CA ILE A 9 -7.53 -14.45 -18.15
C ILE A 9 -6.33 -15.22 -18.72
N ALA A 10 -5.39 -14.53 -19.38
CA ALA A 10 -4.19 -15.15 -19.93
C ALA A 10 -3.28 -15.75 -18.85
N ILE A 11 -3.20 -15.11 -17.67
CA ILE A 11 -2.47 -15.65 -16.51
C ILE A 11 -3.18 -16.90 -15.98
N ALA A 12 -4.49 -16.84 -15.78
CA ALA A 12 -5.28 -17.97 -15.28
C ALA A 12 -5.28 -19.18 -16.24
N ALA A 13 -5.13 -18.95 -17.54
CA ALA A 13 -5.05 -19.99 -18.56
C ALA A 13 -3.64 -20.57 -18.77
N ALA A 14 -2.61 -20.00 -18.13
CA ALA A 14 -1.26 -20.53 -18.21
C ALA A 14 -1.07 -21.78 -17.33
N PRO A 15 -0.05 -22.61 -17.59
CA PRO A 15 0.26 -23.76 -16.74
C PRO A 15 0.46 -23.31 -15.28
N PRO A 16 -0.35 -23.82 -14.34
CA PRO A 16 -0.22 -23.44 -12.95
C PRO A 16 1.02 -24.07 -12.32
N GLY A 17 1.47 -23.50 -11.20
CA GLY A 17 2.54 -24.04 -10.38
C GLY A 17 3.92 -23.46 -10.70
N ARG A 18 4.91 -24.03 -10.01
CA ARG A 18 6.23 -23.42 -9.82
C ARG A 18 7.19 -23.58 -11.00
N ASP A 19 6.77 -24.27 -12.07
CA ASP A 19 7.52 -24.39 -13.32
C ASP A 19 7.29 -23.20 -14.27
N THR A 20 6.37 -22.30 -13.91
CA THR A 20 6.15 -21.02 -14.60
C THR A 20 6.75 -19.88 -13.78
N VAL A 21 7.54 -19.02 -14.42
CA VAL A 21 8.10 -17.80 -13.82
C VAL A 21 7.44 -16.57 -14.44
N ALA A 22 7.18 -15.56 -13.62
CA ALA A 22 6.84 -14.22 -14.08
C ALA A 22 7.95 -13.24 -13.67
N PHE A 23 8.68 -12.75 -14.67
CA PHE A 23 9.72 -11.73 -14.51
C PHE A 23 9.12 -10.33 -14.62
N PHE A 24 9.39 -9.48 -13.65
CA PHE A 24 8.93 -8.09 -13.64
C PHE A 24 10.10 -7.13 -13.56
N ASP A 25 10.18 -6.20 -14.51
CA ASP A 25 10.97 -4.99 -14.31
C ASP A 25 10.34 -4.07 -13.24
N LEU A 26 11.12 -3.17 -12.66
CA LEU A 26 10.66 -2.24 -11.62
C LEU A 26 10.24 -0.87 -12.18
N ASP A 27 11.20 -0.16 -12.78
CA ASP A 27 11.12 1.28 -13.05
C ASP A 27 10.32 1.58 -14.32
N GLY A 28 9.12 2.17 -14.18
CA GLY A 28 8.17 2.35 -15.28
C GLY A 28 7.26 1.15 -15.52
N THR A 29 7.61 -0.01 -14.95
CA THR A 29 6.84 -1.26 -15.04
C THR A 29 5.94 -1.46 -13.81
N LEU A 30 6.53 -1.73 -12.64
CA LEU A 30 5.80 -1.87 -11.37
C LEU A 30 5.50 -0.51 -10.72
N ILE A 31 6.39 0.47 -10.92
CA ILE A 31 6.25 1.83 -10.39
C ILE A 31 6.14 2.88 -11.49
N ASN A 32 5.34 3.92 -11.26
CA ASN A 32 5.17 5.05 -12.19
C ASN A 32 6.37 6.00 -12.12
N GLY A 33 7.29 5.84 -13.07
CA GLY A 33 8.54 6.59 -13.16
C GLY A 33 9.73 5.80 -12.62
N PHE A 34 10.80 6.51 -12.26
CA PHE A 34 12.09 5.90 -11.92
C PHE A 34 12.42 6.09 -10.43
N SER A 35 12.69 4.98 -9.73
CA SER A 35 13.16 4.92 -8.36
C SER A 35 14.43 5.74 -8.14
N ALA A 36 15.37 5.75 -9.09
CA ALA A 36 16.58 6.57 -9.03
C ALA A 36 16.28 8.07 -8.87
N ARG A 37 15.20 8.57 -9.48
CA ARG A 37 14.75 9.96 -9.29
C ARG A 37 14.22 10.19 -7.88
N ALA A 38 13.51 9.23 -7.29
CA ALA A 38 13.04 9.30 -5.91
C ALA A 38 14.23 9.37 -4.93
N VAL A 39 15.25 8.52 -5.13
CA VAL A 39 16.49 8.55 -4.33
C VAL A 39 17.16 9.91 -4.41
N PHE A 40 17.32 10.43 -5.62
CA PHE A 40 17.94 11.73 -5.84
C PHE A 40 17.19 12.87 -5.16
N LEU A 41 15.86 12.91 -5.30
CA LEU A 41 15.03 13.94 -4.66
C LEU A 41 15.07 13.85 -3.13
N GLU A 42 15.11 12.64 -2.57
CA GLU A 42 15.23 12.46 -1.13
C GLU A 42 16.58 12.96 -0.62
N ARG A 43 17.67 12.61 -1.31
CA ARG A 43 19.02 13.11 -0.97
C ARG A 43 19.13 14.63 -1.05
N LEU A 44 18.43 15.27 -2.00
CA LEU A 44 18.37 16.73 -2.04
C LEU A 44 17.65 17.32 -0.82
N LYS A 45 16.55 16.71 -0.37
CA LYS A 45 15.81 17.17 0.83
C LYS A 45 16.63 17.02 2.10
N THR A 46 17.45 15.96 2.20
CA THR A 46 18.32 15.70 3.34
C THR A 46 19.67 16.41 3.24
N LEU A 47 19.90 17.20 2.18
CA LEU A 47 21.17 17.87 1.89
C LEU A 47 22.37 16.89 1.76
N ASP A 48 22.09 15.65 1.37
CA ASP A 48 23.05 14.55 1.17
C ASP A 48 23.57 14.48 -0.28
N VAL A 49 23.60 15.61 -1.00
CA VAL A 49 24.15 15.70 -2.36
C VAL A 49 25.28 16.73 -2.37
N THR A 50 26.47 16.30 -2.79
CA THR A 50 27.62 17.21 -2.88
C THR A 50 27.56 18.07 -4.16
N VAL A 51 28.21 19.24 -4.13
CA VAL A 51 28.33 20.11 -5.33
C VAL A 51 29.04 19.39 -6.49
N LYS A 52 30.04 18.56 -6.17
CA LYS A 52 30.76 17.74 -7.16
C LYS A 52 29.83 16.72 -7.81
N GLU A 53 29.06 15.99 -7.02
CA GLU A 53 28.10 15.00 -7.52
C GLU A 53 26.99 15.64 -8.35
N LEU A 54 26.46 16.79 -7.90
CA LEU A 54 25.47 17.55 -8.67
C LEU A 54 26.03 17.98 -10.04
N TRP A 55 27.30 18.38 -10.09
CA TRP A 55 27.99 18.70 -11.33
C TRP A 55 28.20 17.48 -12.23
N GLU A 56 28.59 16.33 -11.67
CA GLU A 56 28.79 15.07 -12.40
C GLU A 56 27.47 14.53 -12.99
N ILE A 57 26.37 14.59 -12.23
CA ILE A 57 25.03 14.22 -12.71
C ILE A 57 24.59 15.19 -13.80
N SER A 58 24.73 16.50 -13.58
CA SER A 58 24.32 17.53 -14.55
C SER A 58 25.08 17.41 -15.87
N SER A 59 26.40 17.20 -15.80
CA SER A 59 27.23 17.00 -16.98
C SER A 59 26.90 15.70 -17.72
N ALA A 60 26.62 14.60 -17.00
CA ALA A 60 26.19 13.35 -17.62
C ALA A 60 24.83 13.48 -18.34
N VAL A 61 23.87 14.21 -17.76
CA VAL A 61 22.56 14.48 -18.39
C VAL A 61 22.72 15.34 -19.66
N VAL A 62 23.60 16.34 -19.61
CA VAL A 62 23.91 17.19 -20.79
C VAL A 62 24.60 16.38 -21.87
N GLU A 63 25.58 15.55 -21.51
CA GLU A 63 26.31 14.67 -22.41
C GLU A 63 25.36 13.66 -23.09
N MET A 64 24.42 13.08 -22.34
CA MET A 64 23.39 12.19 -22.87
C MET A 64 22.51 12.89 -23.91
N ARG A 65 22.08 14.15 -23.64
CA ARG A 65 21.30 14.95 -24.59
C ARG A 65 22.08 15.37 -25.84
N MET A 66 23.40 15.55 -25.72
CA MET A 66 24.24 16.03 -26.82
C MET A 66 24.85 14.91 -27.68
N ARG A 67 25.13 13.73 -27.11
CA ARG A 67 25.96 12.69 -27.76
C ARG A 67 25.29 11.34 -28.02
N ASN A 68 24.01 11.13 -27.69
CA ASN A 68 23.37 9.81 -27.82
C ASN A 68 24.20 8.69 -27.14
N SER A 69 24.87 8.99 -26.03
CA SER A 69 25.65 8.00 -25.27
C SER A 69 24.72 7.09 -24.45
N PRO A 70 25.06 5.79 -24.28
CA PRO A 70 24.19 4.85 -23.59
C PRO A 70 24.01 5.18 -22.09
N VAL A 71 22.83 4.81 -21.57
CA VAL A 71 22.32 5.12 -20.21
C VAL A 71 23.08 4.33 -19.13
N ASP A 72 23.75 3.25 -19.50
CA ASP A 72 24.63 2.42 -18.66
C ASP A 72 25.67 3.24 -17.88
N ASN A 73 26.25 4.26 -18.52
CA ASN A 73 27.24 5.16 -17.92
C ASN A 73 26.63 6.05 -16.81
N LEU A 74 25.31 6.26 -16.80
CA LEU A 74 24.62 7.05 -15.78
C LEU A 74 24.47 6.27 -14.47
N MET A 75 24.14 4.98 -14.53
CA MET A 75 23.98 4.15 -13.33
C MET A 75 25.34 3.87 -12.66
N GLY A 76 26.39 3.61 -13.44
CA GLY A 76 27.75 3.51 -12.90
C GLY A 76 28.26 4.81 -12.28
N LYS A 77 27.83 5.98 -12.77
CA LYS A 77 28.10 7.28 -12.13
C LYS A 77 27.29 7.47 -10.84
N ALA A 78 26.02 7.06 -10.82
CA ALA A 78 25.18 7.14 -9.63
C ALA A 78 25.69 6.26 -8.49
N VAL A 79 26.18 5.04 -8.78
CA VAL A 79 26.77 4.16 -7.76
C VAL A 79 28.11 4.66 -7.25
N ARG A 80 28.94 5.27 -8.11
CA ARG A 80 30.16 5.98 -7.68
C ARG A 80 29.85 7.13 -6.71
N GLY A 81 28.72 7.81 -6.86
CA GLY A 81 28.26 8.83 -5.91
C GLY A 81 27.97 8.30 -4.50
N LEU A 82 27.90 6.97 -4.31
CA LEU A 82 27.68 6.32 -3.02
C LEU A 82 28.99 5.80 -2.39
N GLU A 83 30.14 6.01 -3.03
CA GLU A 83 31.46 5.59 -2.54
C GLU A 83 31.72 6.13 -1.13
N GLY A 84 32.28 5.28 -0.26
CA GLY A 84 32.64 5.63 1.12
C GLY A 84 31.47 5.61 2.11
N ARG A 85 30.24 5.34 1.67
CA ARG A 85 29.08 5.21 2.56
C ARG A 85 28.98 3.80 3.14
N ARG A 86 28.45 3.72 4.37
CA ARG A 86 28.14 2.43 5.01
C ARG A 86 26.89 1.83 4.38
N GLU A 87 26.94 0.55 4.08
CA GLU A 87 25.79 -0.17 3.53
C GLU A 87 24.60 -0.20 4.50
N GLU A 88 24.89 -0.36 5.80
CA GLU A 88 23.87 -0.40 6.86
C GLU A 88 23.03 0.88 6.88
N ASP A 89 23.66 2.05 6.74
CA ASP A 89 22.97 3.34 6.71
C ASP A 89 22.01 3.43 5.50
N LEU A 90 22.40 2.88 4.35
CA LEU A 90 21.57 2.87 3.14
C LEU A 90 20.40 1.91 3.28
N MET A 91 20.61 0.77 3.93
CA MET A 91 19.56 -0.20 4.22
C MET A 91 18.56 0.35 5.25
N GLU A 92 19.01 1.09 6.26
CA GLU A 92 18.11 1.76 7.22
C GLU A 92 17.27 2.85 6.54
N GLN A 93 17.88 3.59 5.60
CA GLN A 93 17.18 4.61 4.81
C GLN A 93 16.23 4.02 3.76
N ALA A 94 16.51 2.81 3.24
CA ALA A 94 15.72 2.14 2.21
C ALA A 94 14.23 2.06 2.57
N ASP A 95 13.95 1.69 3.83
CA ASP A 95 12.59 1.57 4.35
C ASP A 95 11.86 2.93 4.38
N THR A 96 12.57 3.99 4.75
CA THR A 96 12.01 5.34 4.80
C THR A 96 11.76 5.88 3.40
N LEU A 97 12.73 5.73 2.50
CA LEU A 97 12.63 6.05 1.09
C LEU A 97 11.45 5.32 0.44
N PHE A 98 11.32 4.02 0.70
CA PHE A 98 10.21 3.23 0.17
C PHE A 98 8.86 3.79 0.63
N ARG A 99 8.66 3.93 1.94
CA ARG A 99 7.37 4.34 2.50
C ARG A 99 6.94 5.75 2.08
N ASN A 100 7.88 6.67 1.92
CA ASN A 100 7.58 8.07 1.61
C ASN A 100 7.51 8.34 0.11
N GLU A 101 8.40 7.73 -0.68
CA GLU A 101 8.59 8.11 -2.08
C GLU A 101 8.21 7.00 -3.06
N ILE A 102 8.63 5.75 -2.85
CA ILE A 102 8.47 4.65 -3.84
C ILE A 102 7.13 3.93 -3.73
N ALA A 103 6.66 3.58 -2.53
CA ALA A 103 5.43 2.82 -2.30
C ALA A 103 4.20 3.46 -2.97
N PRO A 104 4.00 4.79 -2.93
CA PRO A 104 2.86 5.38 -3.63
C PRO A 104 3.02 5.41 -5.17
N MET A 105 4.20 5.04 -5.70
CA MET A 105 4.49 5.03 -7.15
C MET A 105 4.02 3.71 -7.76
N ILE A 106 3.83 2.67 -6.93
CA ILE A 106 3.42 1.35 -7.37
C ILE A 106 2.05 1.47 -8.04
N TYR A 107 1.96 0.99 -9.28
CA TYR A 107 0.69 0.92 -10.00
C TYR A 107 -0.27 -0.02 -9.25
N PRO A 108 -1.49 0.42 -8.88
CA PRO A 108 -2.46 -0.47 -8.25
C PRO A 108 -2.72 -1.74 -9.06
N GLN A 109 -2.83 -1.59 -10.38
CA GLN A 109 -3.02 -2.71 -11.30
C GLN A 109 -1.80 -3.64 -11.41
N ALA A 110 -0.57 -3.16 -11.14
CA ALA A 110 0.60 -4.03 -11.10
C ALA A 110 0.53 -5.00 -9.91
N ARG A 111 -0.01 -4.56 -8.75
CA ARG A 111 -0.28 -5.47 -7.61
C ARG A 111 -1.22 -6.59 -8.00
N ILE A 112 -2.28 -6.26 -8.73
CA ILE A 112 -3.27 -7.24 -9.19
C ILE A 112 -2.63 -8.25 -10.16
N LEU A 113 -1.77 -7.81 -11.07
CA LEU A 113 -1.04 -8.72 -11.98
C LEU A 113 -0.11 -9.68 -11.21
N VAL A 114 0.65 -9.15 -10.25
CA VAL A 114 1.54 -9.95 -9.40
C VAL A 114 0.73 -10.96 -8.58
N GLU A 115 -0.41 -10.55 -8.03
CA GLU A 115 -1.30 -11.43 -7.27
C GLU A 115 -1.92 -12.52 -8.14
N ALA A 116 -2.32 -12.20 -9.38
CA ALA A 116 -2.85 -13.19 -10.31
C ALA A 116 -1.82 -14.30 -10.60
N HIS A 117 -0.54 -13.95 -10.75
CA HIS A 117 0.53 -14.93 -10.88
C HIS A 117 0.75 -15.76 -9.61
N ARG A 118 0.68 -15.12 -8.44
CA ARG A 118 0.79 -15.83 -7.16
C ARG A 118 -0.33 -16.84 -7.00
N HIS A 119 -1.57 -16.47 -7.28
CA HIS A 119 -2.72 -17.38 -7.25
C HIS A 119 -2.60 -18.52 -8.26
N ALA A 120 -1.98 -18.28 -9.41
CA ALA A 120 -1.65 -19.33 -10.38
C ALA A 120 -0.49 -20.23 -9.92
N GLY A 121 0.16 -19.93 -8.78
CA GLY A 121 1.28 -20.69 -8.22
C GLY A 121 2.62 -20.46 -8.92
N HIS A 122 2.72 -19.42 -9.77
CA HIS A 122 3.94 -19.09 -10.50
C HIS A 122 5.01 -18.53 -9.56
N ARG A 123 6.28 -18.73 -9.92
CA ARG A 123 7.40 -18.06 -9.24
C ARG A 123 7.46 -16.60 -9.65
N LEU A 124 7.60 -15.72 -8.68
CA LEU A 124 7.70 -14.26 -8.88
C LEU A 124 9.16 -13.81 -8.79
N VAL A 125 9.69 -13.25 -9.89
CA VAL A 125 11.06 -12.72 -9.95
C VAL A 125 11.02 -11.25 -10.36
N MET A 126 11.65 -10.38 -9.58
CA MET A 126 11.86 -8.99 -9.96
C MET A 126 13.26 -8.84 -10.56
N ALA A 127 13.38 -8.23 -11.74
CA ALA A 127 14.63 -8.04 -12.46
C ALA A 127 14.80 -6.57 -12.85
N THR A 128 15.73 -5.85 -12.23
CA THR A 128 15.79 -4.38 -12.33
C THR A 128 17.22 -3.86 -12.37
N SER A 129 17.43 -2.72 -13.05
CA SER A 129 18.70 -1.99 -13.02
C SER A 129 18.91 -1.22 -11.70
N ALA A 130 17.88 -1.13 -10.86
CA ALA A 130 17.94 -0.56 -9.53
C ALA A 130 18.93 -1.27 -8.60
N THR A 131 19.39 -0.57 -7.56
CA THR A 131 20.21 -1.15 -6.49
C THR A 131 19.33 -1.82 -5.41
N PRO A 132 19.90 -2.67 -4.54
CA PRO A 132 19.17 -3.27 -3.43
C PRO A 132 18.45 -2.24 -2.55
N TYR A 133 19.02 -1.04 -2.37
CA TYR A 133 18.51 -0.01 -1.46
C TYR A 133 17.16 0.58 -1.87
N GLN A 134 16.77 0.46 -3.15
CA GLN A 134 15.45 0.88 -3.61
C GLN A 134 14.58 -0.31 -4.02
N ALA A 135 15.20 -1.42 -4.44
CA ALA A 135 14.49 -2.60 -4.94
C ALA A 135 14.04 -3.55 -3.81
N LEU A 136 14.83 -3.78 -2.76
CA LEU A 136 14.51 -4.73 -1.69
C LEU A 136 13.17 -4.42 -0.99
N PRO A 137 12.87 -3.16 -0.60
CA PRO A 137 11.58 -2.87 0.02
C PRO A 137 10.39 -3.15 -0.91
N VAL A 138 10.54 -2.93 -2.22
CA VAL A 138 9.50 -3.25 -3.21
C VAL A 138 9.34 -4.77 -3.35
N GLN A 139 10.46 -5.50 -3.38
CA GLN A 139 10.47 -6.97 -3.38
C GLN A 139 9.68 -7.52 -2.19
N GLN A 140 9.95 -6.99 -0.99
CA GLN A 140 9.32 -7.41 0.26
C GLN A 140 7.85 -7.00 0.36
N ASP A 141 7.49 -5.84 -0.17
CA ASP A 141 6.11 -5.34 -0.18
C ASP A 141 5.22 -6.11 -1.15
N MET A 142 5.75 -6.43 -2.33
CA MET A 142 5.03 -7.18 -3.37
C MET A 142 5.28 -8.68 -3.32
N MET A 143 6.03 -9.17 -2.33
CA MET A 143 6.37 -10.58 -2.07
C MET A 143 6.93 -11.30 -3.30
N PHE A 144 7.94 -10.70 -3.93
CA PHE A 144 8.75 -11.37 -4.93
C PHE A 144 9.71 -12.34 -4.25
N GLU A 145 9.79 -13.58 -4.76
CA GLU A 145 10.63 -14.63 -4.18
C GLU A 145 12.12 -14.36 -4.46
N THR A 146 12.43 -13.82 -5.63
CA THR A 146 13.79 -13.52 -6.06
C THR A 146 13.91 -12.10 -6.58
N LEU A 147 15.02 -11.44 -6.25
CA LEU A 147 15.43 -10.16 -6.80
C LEU A 147 16.74 -10.32 -7.58
N LEU A 148 16.69 -10.00 -8.86
CA LEU A 148 17.85 -9.80 -9.72
C LEU A 148 18.04 -8.29 -9.85
N CYS A 149 19.16 -7.75 -9.35
CA CYS A 149 19.38 -6.30 -9.33
C CYS A 149 20.84 -5.91 -9.54
N THR A 150 21.08 -4.63 -9.87
CA THR A 150 22.42 -4.06 -9.96
C THR A 150 23.05 -3.99 -8.58
N THR A 151 24.11 -4.76 -8.33
CA THR A 151 24.70 -4.91 -6.99
C THR A 151 25.99 -4.11 -6.85
N PRO A 152 26.08 -3.12 -5.94
CA PRO A 152 27.34 -2.45 -5.61
C PRO A 152 28.33 -3.38 -4.91
N VAL A 153 29.63 -3.16 -5.12
CA VAL A 153 30.69 -3.88 -4.38
C VAL A 153 30.87 -3.24 -3.01
N VAL A 154 30.75 -4.05 -1.97
CA VAL A 154 30.88 -3.66 -0.56
C VAL A 154 32.07 -4.37 0.06
N THR A 155 32.97 -3.60 0.68
CA THR A 155 34.16 -4.11 1.39
C THR A 155 34.14 -3.55 2.81
N ASP A 156 34.25 -4.42 3.82
CA ASP A 156 34.17 -4.04 5.24
C ASP A 156 32.94 -3.19 5.60
N GLY A 157 31.80 -3.49 4.95
CA GLY A 157 30.54 -2.77 5.14
C GLY A 157 30.46 -1.39 4.47
N ILE A 158 31.46 -1.03 3.64
CA ILE A 158 31.55 0.27 2.95
C ILE A 158 31.45 0.06 1.44
N LEU A 159 30.67 0.91 0.78
CA LEU A 159 30.55 0.90 -0.68
C LEU A 159 31.84 1.42 -1.33
N THR A 160 32.36 0.64 -2.27
CA THR A 160 33.59 0.97 -3.02
C THR A 160 33.35 1.92 -4.19
N GLY A 161 32.08 2.12 -4.58
CA GLY A 161 31.71 2.83 -5.81
C GLY A 161 31.75 1.97 -7.09
N GLU A 162 32.20 0.71 -6.99
CA GLU A 162 32.20 -0.26 -8.09
C GLU A 162 30.94 -1.15 -8.07
N LEU A 163 30.70 -1.85 -9.18
CA LEU A 163 29.59 -2.79 -9.36
C LEU A 163 30.10 -4.23 -9.44
N VAL A 164 29.31 -5.17 -8.92
CA VAL A 164 29.52 -6.61 -9.14
C VAL A 164 29.16 -6.90 -10.60
N GLY A 165 30.15 -6.80 -11.49
CA GLY A 165 29.93 -6.79 -12.94
C GLY A 165 29.41 -5.43 -13.43
N ASP A 166 28.65 -5.42 -14.53
CA ASP A 166 27.98 -4.19 -14.99
C ASP A 166 26.52 -4.16 -14.55
N SER A 167 25.87 -3.00 -14.73
CA SER A 167 24.47 -2.80 -14.36
C SER A 167 23.53 -3.80 -15.03
N LEU A 168 22.47 -4.19 -14.30
CA LEU A 168 21.48 -5.14 -14.79
C LEU A 168 20.48 -4.44 -15.74
N TRP A 169 20.98 -4.09 -16.92
CA TRP A 169 20.27 -3.31 -17.93
C TRP A 169 20.34 -4.00 -19.30
N GLY A 170 19.23 -3.95 -20.04
CA GLY A 170 19.06 -4.53 -21.35
C GLY A 170 19.54 -5.99 -21.48
N PRO A 171 20.50 -6.32 -22.37
CA PRO A 171 20.94 -7.70 -22.58
C PRO A 171 21.42 -8.43 -21.32
N ARG A 172 22.02 -7.72 -20.34
CA ARG A 172 22.45 -8.36 -19.09
C ARG A 172 21.27 -8.75 -18.20
N LYS A 173 20.19 -7.94 -18.21
CA LYS A 173 18.94 -8.28 -17.52
C LYS A 173 18.33 -9.55 -18.09
N ALA A 174 18.30 -9.66 -19.42
CA ALA A 174 17.87 -10.86 -20.11
C ALA A 174 18.73 -12.08 -19.73
N GLN A 175 20.06 -11.93 -19.75
CA GLN A 175 20.97 -13.02 -19.38
C GLN A 175 20.76 -13.47 -17.93
N ALA A 176 20.60 -12.56 -16.97
CA ALA A 176 20.36 -12.94 -15.58
C ALA A 176 19.04 -13.70 -15.37
N ALA A 177 18.00 -13.36 -16.15
CA ALA A 177 16.73 -14.10 -16.14
C ALA A 177 16.89 -15.49 -16.76
N ILE A 178 17.67 -15.62 -17.84
CA ILE A 178 18.04 -16.90 -18.46
C ILE A 178 18.84 -17.76 -17.46
N ASP A 179 19.89 -17.23 -16.87
CA ASP A 179 20.72 -17.92 -15.88
C ASP A 179 19.89 -18.38 -14.67
N TYR A 180 18.93 -17.55 -14.22
CA TYR A 180 17.99 -17.94 -13.18
C TYR A 180 17.12 -19.12 -13.62
N ALA A 181 16.51 -19.06 -14.80
CA ALA A 181 15.67 -20.15 -15.30
C ALA A 181 16.47 -21.45 -15.50
N GLU A 182 17.69 -21.38 -16.01
CA GLU A 182 18.58 -22.54 -16.17
C GLU A 182 18.93 -23.17 -14.82
N ARG A 183 19.29 -22.36 -13.81
CA ARG A 183 19.59 -22.85 -12.44
C ARG A 183 18.39 -23.56 -11.80
N GLU A 184 17.19 -23.07 -12.07
CA GLU A 184 15.95 -23.64 -11.52
C GLU A 184 15.36 -24.76 -12.39
N GLY A 185 15.97 -25.08 -13.54
CA GLY A 185 15.49 -26.11 -14.46
C GLY A 185 14.18 -25.73 -15.18
N ILE A 186 13.94 -24.44 -15.40
CA ILE A 186 12.67 -23.89 -15.91
C ILE A 186 12.76 -23.57 -17.40
N ALA A 187 11.76 -24.00 -18.17
CA ALA A 187 11.63 -23.65 -19.58
C ALA A 187 11.03 -22.24 -19.76
N LEU A 188 11.84 -21.29 -20.27
CA LEU A 188 11.40 -19.91 -20.52
C LEU A 188 10.20 -19.79 -21.48
N ALA A 189 9.99 -20.79 -22.34
CA ALA A 189 8.83 -20.84 -23.24
C ALA A 189 7.47 -20.85 -22.50
N GLY A 190 7.43 -21.30 -21.24
CA GLY A 190 6.23 -21.22 -20.39
C GLY A 190 6.10 -19.91 -19.61
N CYS A 191 7.16 -19.13 -19.53
CA CYS A 191 7.31 -18.01 -18.61
C CYS A 191 6.80 -16.68 -19.18
N PHE A 192 6.57 -15.73 -18.27
CA PHE A 192 6.13 -14.37 -18.56
C PHE A 192 7.26 -13.37 -18.28
N ALA A 193 7.28 -12.27 -19.03
CA ALA A 193 8.11 -11.12 -18.71
C ALA A 193 7.34 -9.83 -18.97
N TYR A 194 7.48 -8.87 -18.05
CA TYR A 194 6.83 -7.57 -18.06
C TYR A 194 7.90 -6.48 -18.01
N SER A 195 7.90 -5.58 -18.99
CA SER A 195 8.75 -4.38 -18.97
C SER A 195 8.13 -3.24 -19.79
N ASN A 196 8.53 -2.01 -19.48
CA ASN A 196 8.16 -0.78 -20.18
C ASN A 196 9.22 -0.30 -21.18
N GLY A 197 10.49 -0.67 -21.01
CA GLY A 197 11.62 -0.07 -21.72
C GLY A 197 12.00 -0.79 -23.01
N GLY A 198 12.38 -0.02 -24.05
CA GLY A 198 12.94 -0.58 -25.28
C GLY A 198 14.21 -1.41 -25.06
N GLU A 199 14.99 -1.08 -24.03
CA GLU A 199 16.20 -1.82 -23.64
C GLU A 199 15.93 -3.28 -23.27
N ASP A 200 14.72 -3.59 -22.78
CA ASP A 200 14.36 -4.89 -22.22
C ASP A 200 13.73 -5.81 -23.28
N VAL A 201 13.73 -5.40 -24.55
CA VAL A 201 13.38 -6.28 -25.67
C VAL A 201 14.09 -7.64 -25.60
N PRO A 202 15.41 -7.75 -25.30
CA PRO A 202 16.07 -9.04 -25.16
C PRO A 202 15.46 -9.94 -24.07
N LEU A 203 15.00 -9.37 -22.95
CA LEU A 203 14.35 -10.13 -21.89
C LEU A 203 12.96 -10.62 -22.35
N LEU A 204 12.21 -9.74 -23.00
CA LEU A 204 10.90 -10.08 -23.55
C LEU A 204 10.99 -11.13 -24.67
N GLU A 205 12.02 -11.09 -25.51
CA GLU A 205 12.25 -12.10 -26.55
C GLU A 205 12.67 -13.46 -25.98
N ALA A 206 13.25 -13.51 -24.78
CA ALA A 206 13.72 -14.74 -24.17
C ALA A 206 12.58 -15.63 -23.63
N VAL A 207 11.42 -15.05 -23.35
CA VAL A 207 10.27 -15.77 -22.76
C VAL A 207 9.18 -16.09 -23.79
N GLY A 208 8.35 -17.09 -23.51
CA GLY A 208 7.23 -17.44 -24.39
C GLY A 208 6.00 -16.53 -24.26
N ARG A 209 5.88 -15.75 -23.18
CA ARG A 209 4.73 -14.87 -22.91
C ARG A 209 5.17 -13.44 -22.57
N PRO A 210 5.76 -12.69 -23.51
CA PRO A 210 6.14 -11.29 -23.29
C PRO A 210 4.92 -10.38 -23.17
N VAL A 211 5.03 -9.37 -22.31
CA VAL A 211 4.04 -8.31 -22.17
C VAL A 211 4.75 -6.96 -22.11
N ALA A 212 4.44 -6.09 -23.08
CA ALA A 212 4.86 -4.70 -23.06
C ALA A 212 3.96 -3.92 -22.10
N LEU A 213 4.46 -3.63 -20.89
CA LEU A 213 3.68 -3.02 -19.81
C LEU A 213 4.08 -1.54 -19.67
N ASN A 214 3.13 -0.62 -19.81
CA ASN A 214 3.39 0.83 -19.87
C ASN A 214 4.48 1.22 -20.91
N PRO A 215 4.47 0.65 -22.12
CA PRO A 215 5.64 0.70 -22.99
C PRO A 215 5.99 2.12 -23.43
N ASP A 216 7.29 2.40 -23.42
CA ASP A 216 7.84 3.60 -24.05
C ASP A 216 7.64 3.55 -25.58
N PRO A 217 7.89 4.65 -26.31
CA PRO A 217 7.70 4.68 -27.76
C PRO A 217 8.54 3.65 -28.54
N GLU A 218 9.69 3.22 -28.02
CA GLU A 218 10.53 2.21 -28.67
C GLU A 218 9.94 0.81 -28.50
N LEU A 219 9.64 0.41 -27.26
CA LEU A 219 9.02 -0.86 -26.95
C LEU A 219 7.64 -0.98 -27.58
N GLN A 220 6.83 0.09 -27.60
CA GLN A 220 5.51 0.09 -28.24
C GLN A 220 5.61 -0.22 -29.73
N ARG A 221 6.60 0.34 -30.45
CA ARG A 221 6.83 0.03 -31.87
C ARG A 221 7.29 -1.42 -32.06
N TYR A 222 8.17 -1.90 -31.18
CA TYR A 222 8.68 -3.28 -31.25
C TYR A 222 7.57 -4.30 -30.98
N ALA A 223 6.81 -4.10 -29.91
CA ALA A 223 5.66 -4.92 -29.52
C ALA A 223 4.61 -4.97 -30.63
N ALA A 224 4.28 -3.83 -31.25
CA ALA A 224 3.36 -3.81 -32.40
C ALA A 224 3.87 -4.64 -33.59
N LYS A 225 5.17 -4.59 -33.89
CA LYS A 225 5.80 -5.38 -34.96
C LYS A 225 5.78 -6.88 -34.66
N LYS A 226 6.00 -7.26 -33.39
CA LYS A 226 6.01 -8.66 -32.93
C LYS A 226 4.63 -9.18 -32.51
N GLN A 227 3.60 -8.33 -32.57
CA GLN A 227 2.25 -8.60 -32.08
C GLN A 227 2.22 -9.03 -30.61
N TRP A 228 3.11 -8.47 -29.80
CA TRP A 228 3.10 -8.70 -28.36
C TRP A 228 1.93 -7.97 -27.70
N PRO A 229 1.32 -8.58 -26.67
CA PRO A 229 0.38 -7.88 -25.81
C PRO A 229 1.00 -6.60 -25.26
N SER A 230 0.30 -5.48 -25.43
CA SER A 230 0.63 -4.20 -24.81
C SER A 230 -0.47 -3.86 -23.81
N LEU A 231 -0.09 -3.37 -22.64
CA LEU A 231 -1.02 -2.98 -21.57
C LEU A 231 -0.53 -1.70 -20.93
N THR A 232 -1.36 -0.67 -20.89
CA THR A 232 -1.08 0.56 -20.13
C THR A 232 -1.88 0.58 -18.84
N LEU A 233 -1.18 0.69 -17.72
CA LEU A 233 -1.77 0.73 -16.40
C LEU A 233 -2.23 2.14 -16.02
N GLU A 234 -3.30 2.21 -15.24
CA GLU A 234 -3.77 3.44 -14.62
C GLU A 234 -2.71 3.97 -13.65
N SER A 235 -2.24 5.19 -13.90
CA SER A 235 -1.28 5.84 -13.03
C SER A 235 -1.80 5.97 -11.60
N PRO A 236 -0.96 5.73 -10.58
CA PRO A 236 -1.32 6.00 -9.19
C PRO A 236 -1.80 7.44 -9.06
N LYS A 237 -2.96 7.62 -8.41
CA LYS A 237 -3.52 8.95 -8.17
C LYS A 237 -2.75 9.59 -7.04
N ARG A 238 -2.02 10.67 -7.34
CA ARG A 238 -1.15 11.36 -6.37
C ARG A 238 -1.37 12.85 -6.43
N GLY A 239 -1.17 13.47 -5.27
CA GLY A 239 -1.12 14.92 -5.12
C GLY A 239 -2.50 15.57 -5.31
N THR A 240 -2.50 16.90 -5.35
CA THR A 240 -3.74 17.68 -5.40
C THR A 240 -3.97 18.18 -6.81
N ASP A 241 -4.73 17.45 -7.62
CA ASP A 241 -5.33 18.05 -8.82
C ASP A 241 -6.54 18.93 -8.45
N LEU A 242 -6.89 19.89 -9.31
CA LEU A 242 -7.96 20.85 -9.01
C LEU A 242 -9.32 20.18 -8.75
N THR A 243 -9.63 19.11 -9.47
CA THR A 243 -10.90 18.41 -9.33
C THR A 243 -10.95 17.65 -8.01
N SER A 244 -9.89 16.93 -7.66
CA SER A 244 -9.74 16.20 -6.41
C SER A 244 -9.72 17.17 -5.22
N ALA A 245 -9.09 18.33 -5.34
CA ALA A 245 -9.11 19.39 -4.32
C ALA A 245 -10.53 19.93 -4.06
N VAL A 246 -11.27 20.26 -5.13
CA VAL A 246 -12.66 20.73 -5.02
C VAL A 246 -13.55 19.66 -4.40
N ARG A 247 -13.48 18.42 -4.89
CA ARG A 247 -14.28 17.29 -4.37
C ARG A 247 -13.97 16.99 -2.92
N SER A 248 -12.71 17.01 -2.53
CA SER A 248 -12.29 16.75 -1.14
C SER A 248 -12.77 17.85 -0.19
N THR A 249 -12.67 19.11 -0.62
CA THR A 249 -13.16 20.26 0.16
C THR A 249 -14.68 20.19 0.31
N ALA A 250 -15.39 19.89 -0.77
CA ALA A 250 -16.84 19.73 -0.74
C ALA A 250 -17.27 18.52 0.12
N ALA A 251 -16.56 17.39 0.05
CA ALA A 251 -16.81 16.22 0.88
C ALA A 251 -16.61 16.53 2.37
N LEU A 252 -15.50 17.18 2.73
CA LEU A 252 -15.26 17.63 4.11
C LEU A 252 -16.35 18.61 4.59
N GLY A 253 -16.72 19.57 3.74
CA GLY A 253 -17.82 20.50 4.01
C GLY A 253 -19.14 19.78 4.28
N SER A 254 -19.44 18.72 3.53
CA SER A 254 -20.65 17.92 3.72
C SER A 254 -20.66 17.14 5.05
N VAL A 255 -19.48 16.66 5.51
CA VAL A 255 -19.34 16.00 6.81
C VAL A 255 -19.61 17.01 7.94
N LEU A 256 -19.01 18.20 7.86
CA LEU A 256 -19.20 19.25 8.87
C LEU A 256 -20.65 19.76 8.91
N ALA A 257 -21.29 19.92 7.74
CA ALA A 257 -22.70 20.28 7.65
C ALA A 257 -23.60 19.22 8.28
N SER A 258 -23.39 17.95 7.94
CA SER A 258 -24.16 16.82 8.47
C SER A 258 -23.94 16.61 9.97
N ALA A 259 -22.71 16.83 10.45
CA ALA A 259 -22.36 16.85 11.86
C ALA A 259 -23.09 17.97 12.61
N SER A 260 -23.20 19.16 12.02
CA SER A 260 -23.94 20.29 12.61
C SER A 260 -25.44 19.99 12.70
N ILE A 261 -26.03 19.36 11.67
CA ILE A 261 -27.43 18.91 11.69
C ILE A 261 -27.63 17.86 12.79
N GLY A 262 -26.76 16.84 12.87
CA GLY A 262 -26.84 15.81 13.90
C GLY A 262 -26.68 16.38 15.32
N LEU A 263 -25.78 17.35 15.52
CA LEU A 263 -25.67 18.08 16.78
C LEU A 263 -26.97 18.82 17.12
N GLY A 264 -27.55 19.56 16.17
CA GLY A 264 -28.81 20.28 16.36
C GLY A 264 -29.97 19.34 16.73
N LEU A 265 -30.15 18.25 15.98
CA LEU A 265 -31.17 17.25 16.27
C LEU A 265 -30.90 16.48 17.58
N GLY A 266 -29.63 16.24 17.91
CA GLY A 266 -29.23 15.64 19.18
C GLY A 266 -29.56 16.53 20.37
N LEU A 267 -29.36 17.84 20.25
CA LEU A 267 -29.76 18.83 21.26
C LEU A 267 -31.28 18.92 21.38
N LEU A 268 -32.01 18.95 20.26
CA LEU A 268 -33.48 18.97 20.24
C LEU A 268 -34.10 17.72 20.86
N THR A 269 -33.55 16.54 20.56
CA THR A 269 -34.00 15.26 21.12
C THR A 269 -33.40 14.97 22.49
N ARG A 270 -32.53 15.85 23.01
CA ARG A 270 -31.75 15.65 24.24
C ARG A 270 -31.02 14.31 24.28
N SER A 271 -30.62 13.80 23.11
CA SER A 271 -29.94 12.53 22.94
C SER A 271 -28.74 12.70 22.03
N ARG A 272 -27.56 12.73 22.65
CA ARG A 272 -26.27 12.72 21.94
C ARG A 272 -26.14 11.51 21.02
N ARG A 273 -26.63 10.34 21.47
CA ARG A 273 -26.66 9.10 20.68
C ARG A 273 -27.49 9.25 19.41
N ASN A 274 -28.65 9.90 19.48
CA ASN A 274 -29.47 10.17 18.28
C ASN A 274 -28.73 11.10 17.32
N GLY A 275 -28.11 12.16 17.83
CA GLY A 275 -27.30 13.06 17.01
C GLY A 275 -26.16 12.35 16.29
N ALA A 276 -25.40 11.52 17.03
CA ALA A 276 -24.34 10.69 16.47
C ALA A 276 -24.87 9.75 15.38
N ASN A 277 -25.94 9.02 15.65
CA ASN A 277 -26.53 8.05 14.74
C ASN A 277 -27.02 8.69 13.44
N ILE A 278 -27.62 9.89 13.51
CA ILE A 278 -28.04 10.64 12.32
C ILE A 278 -26.81 11.05 11.50
N THR A 279 -25.78 11.60 12.15
CA THR A 279 -24.55 12.01 11.47
C THR A 279 -23.87 10.80 10.80
N SER A 280 -23.66 9.68 11.50
CA SER A 280 -22.99 8.51 10.91
C SER A 280 -23.82 7.78 9.85
N THR A 281 -25.15 7.95 9.84
CA THR A 281 -25.98 7.34 8.81
C THR A 281 -25.91 8.11 7.49
N ILE A 282 -25.81 9.44 7.53
CA ILE A 282 -25.96 10.31 6.35
C ILE A 282 -24.62 10.87 5.87
N ALA A 283 -23.80 11.39 6.79
CA ALA A 283 -22.59 12.14 6.44
C ALA A 283 -21.59 11.34 5.58
N PRO A 284 -21.29 10.07 5.90
CA PRO A 284 -20.31 9.30 5.12
C PRO A 284 -20.74 9.08 3.67
N ASP A 285 -22.00 8.76 3.41
CA ASP A 285 -22.49 8.49 2.05
C ASP A 285 -22.41 9.73 1.17
N ILE A 286 -22.80 10.89 1.71
CA ILE A 286 -22.68 12.16 0.99
C ILE A 286 -21.22 12.47 0.70
N ALA A 287 -20.34 12.33 1.70
CA ALA A 287 -18.92 12.61 1.56
C ALA A 287 -18.26 11.70 0.51
N LEU A 288 -18.51 10.39 0.58
CA LEU A 288 -17.98 9.41 -0.38
C LEU A 288 -18.52 9.66 -1.80
N THR A 289 -19.81 9.98 -1.93
CA THR A 289 -20.43 10.29 -3.23
C THR A 289 -19.79 11.53 -3.86
N ILE A 290 -19.64 12.63 -3.10
CA ILE A 290 -18.99 13.86 -3.57
C ILE A 290 -17.53 13.58 -3.96
N ALA A 291 -16.80 12.83 -3.13
CA ALA A 291 -15.42 12.42 -3.40
C ALA A 291 -15.31 11.47 -4.62
N GLY A 292 -16.41 10.85 -5.04
CA GLY A 292 -16.41 9.86 -6.13
C GLY A 292 -15.89 8.50 -5.72
N VAL A 293 -15.99 8.18 -4.44
CA VAL A 293 -15.58 6.91 -3.86
C VAL A 293 -16.80 5.99 -3.82
N LYS A 294 -16.71 4.86 -4.51
CA LYS A 294 -17.69 3.77 -4.44
C LYS A 294 -17.17 2.68 -3.52
N LEU A 295 -18.06 2.07 -2.75
CA LEU A 295 -17.71 0.93 -1.91
C LEU A 295 -18.27 -0.35 -2.55
N ASP A 296 -17.40 -1.34 -2.68
CA ASP A 296 -17.75 -2.72 -3.05
C ASP A 296 -17.57 -3.58 -1.80
N VAL A 297 -18.68 -3.90 -1.13
CA VAL A 297 -18.66 -4.49 0.22
C VAL A 297 -19.20 -5.91 0.20
N THR A 298 -18.37 -6.85 0.64
CA THR A 298 -18.77 -8.25 0.89
C THR A 298 -18.94 -8.50 2.39
N GLY A 299 -19.90 -9.34 2.78
CA GLY A 299 -20.19 -9.66 4.18
C GLY A 299 -20.98 -8.58 4.93
N THR A 300 -21.80 -7.78 4.25
CA THR A 300 -22.51 -6.64 4.88
C THR A 300 -23.39 -7.06 6.06
N GLU A 301 -23.97 -8.25 6.00
CA GLU A 301 -24.73 -8.89 7.08
C GLU A 301 -23.93 -9.03 8.38
N ASN A 302 -22.62 -9.28 8.28
CA ASN A 302 -21.75 -9.48 9.45
C ASN A 302 -21.61 -8.20 10.28
N ALA A 303 -21.71 -7.02 9.66
CA ALA A 303 -21.71 -5.73 10.34
C ALA A 303 -22.90 -5.53 11.31
N TRP A 304 -23.95 -6.34 11.15
CA TRP A 304 -25.20 -6.24 11.90
C TRP A 304 -25.54 -7.49 12.70
N SER A 305 -24.90 -8.62 12.37
CA SER A 305 -25.16 -9.93 12.99
C SER A 305 -24.86 -9.99 14.49
N ALA A 306 -23.87 -9.23 14.97
CA ALA A 306 -23.48 -9.20 16.37
C ALA A 306 -23.13 -7.78 16.82
N ARG A 307 -23.98 -7.18 17.65
CA ARG A 307 -23.80 -5.83 18.23
C ARG A 307 -24.29 -5.80 19.68
N PRO A 308 -23.57 -5.16 20.61
CA PRO A 308 -22.30 -4.44 20.43
C PRO A 308 -21.12 -5.37 20.12
N ALA A 309 -20.13 -4.86 19.38
CA ALA A 309 -18.92 -5.57 19.00
C ALA A 309 -17.70 -4.63 18.96
N VAL A 310 -16.51 -5.22 18.92
CA VAL A 310 -15.27 -4.50 18.56
C VAL A 310 -15.01 -4.73 17.07
N PHE A 311 -15.27 -3.70 16.26
CA PHE A 311 -14.99 -3.72 14.83
C PHE A 311 -13.52 -3.37 14.60
N MET A 312 -12.74 -4.33 14.11
CA MET A 312 -11.32 -4.11 13.82
C MET A 312 -11.13 -3.85 12.33
N PHE A 313 -10.37 -2.83 11.94
CA PHE A 313 -10.05 -2.55 10.54
C PHE A 313 -8.57 -2.23 10.34
N ASN A 314 -7.99 -2.64 9.21
CA ASN A 314 -6.61 -2.27 8.85
C ASN A 314 -6.54 -0.79 8.44
N HIS A 315 -5.43 -0.12 8.73
CA HIS A 315 -5.36 1.34 8.62
C HIS A 315 -4.35 1.78 7.58
N GLN A 316 -4.80 2.14 6.39
CA GLN A 316 -3.96 2.58 5.27
C GLN A 316 -4.23 4.04 4.88
N SER A 317 -5.46 4.54 5.10
CA SER A 317 -5.90 5.85 4.64
C SER A 317 -6.58 6.68 5.74
N THR A 318 -6.64 8.00 5.54
CA THR A 318 -7.56 8.85 6.33
C THR A 318 -9.01 8.55 5.99
N ALA A 319 -9.29 8.04 4.78
CA ALA A 319 -10.63 7.67 4.34
C ALA A 319 -11.21 6.50 5.14
N ASP A 320 -10.37 5.65 5.75
CA ASP A 320 -10.79 4.43 6.48
C ASP A 320 -11.88 4.72 7.51
N SER A 321 -11.77 5.81 8.28
CA SER A 321 -12.80 6.16 9.27
C SER A 321 -14.14 6.52 8.64
N ILE A 322 -14.15 7.16 7.48
CA ILE A 322 -15.38 7.51 6.75
C ILE A 322 -15.99 6.22 6.18
N ILE A 323 -15.17 5.36 5.58
CA ILE A 323 -15.58 4.07 5.03
C ILE A 323 -16.20 3.19 6.12
N VAL A 324 -15.52 2.99 7.25
CA VAL A 324 -16.03 2.20 8.38
C VAL A 324 -17.32 2.80 8.94
N THR A 325 -17.42 4.12 9.06
CA THR A 325 -18.65 4.79 9.52
C THR A 325 -19.81 4.55 8.54
N SER A 326 -19.56 4.59 7.22
CA SER A 326 -20.55 4.32 6.18
C SER A 326 -21.06 2.88 6.19
N ILE A 327 -20.26 1.94 6.70
CA ILE A 327 -20.65 0.52 6.82
C ILE A 327 -21.47 0.31 8.09
N LEU A 328 -21.00 0.85 9.22
CA LEU A 328 -21.58 0.55 10.54
C LEU A 328 -22.77 1.44 10.92
N ARG A 329 -22.93 2.61 10.28
CA ARG A 329 -24.09 3.53 10.28
C ARG A 329 -24.53 4.16 11.59
N ARG A 330 -24.75 3.41 12.67
CA ARG A 330 -25.28 3.89 13.96
C ARG A 330 -24.71 3.07 15.09
N ASP A 331 -24.87 3.53 16.33
CA ASP A 331 -24.48 2.83 17.56
C ASP A 331 -23.00 2.42 17.55
N ILE A 332 -22.17 3.36 17.07
CA ILE A 332 -20.72 3.22 16.98
C ILE A 332 -20.00 4.38 17.65
N THR A 333 -18.82 4.10 18.16
CA THR A 333 -17.80 5.07 18.55
C THR A 333 -16.42 4.59 18.11
N ALA A 334 -15.40 5.41 18.30
CA ALA A 334 -14.02 5.09 17.97
C ALA A 334 -13.09 5.29 19.17
N VAL A 335 -11.92 4.66 19.12
CA VAL A 335 -10.81 4.91 20.05
C VAL A 335 -9.72 5.69 19.34
N ALA A 336 -9.45 6.91 19.82
CA ALA A 336 -8.48 7.82 19.21
C ALA A 336 -7.33 8.15 20.17
N LYS A 337 -6.23 8.69 19.62
CA LYS A 337 -5.12 9.21 20.43
C LYS A 337 -5.54 10.50 21.14
N ARG A 338 -5.08 10.70 22.38
CA ARG A 338 -5.45 11.85 23.23
C ARG A 338 -5.17 13.21 22.58
N GLU A 339 -4.12 13.33 21.78
CA GLU A 339 -3.74 14.57 21.10
C GLU A 339 -4.80 15.03 20.07
N LEU A 340 -5.56 14.09 19.51
CA LEU A 340 -6.63 14.40 18.55
C LEU A 340 -7.84 15.09 19.19
N GLU A 341 -7.95 15.09 20.51
CA GLU A 341 -9.00 15.84 21.23
C GLU A 341 -8.88 17.35 21.02
N ARG A 342 -7.65 17.84 20.76
CA ARG A 342 -7.35 19.26 20.57
C ARG A 342 -7.36 19.71 19.12
N ASP A 343 -7.39 18.80 18.15
CA ASP A 343 -7.45 19.16 16.73
C ASP A 343 -8.87 19.67 16.41
N PRO A 344 -9.05 20.92 15.97
CA PRO A 344 -10.38 21.49 15.70
C PRO A 344 -11.20 20.68 14.70
N ARG A 345 -10.55 19.99 13.76
CA ARG A 345 -11.21 19.15 12.74
C ARG A 345 -11.82 17.89 13.35
N PHE A 346 -11.13 17.30 14.34
CA PHE A 346 -11.55 16.08 15.01
C PHE A 346 -12.40 16.36 16.25
N ALA A 347 -12.26 17.53 16.89
CA ALA A 347 -12.95 17.86 18.13
C ALA A 347 -14.49 17.88 17.98
N LEU A 348 -15.02 18.40 16.86
CA LEU A 348 -16.47 18.41 16.62
C LEU A 348 -17.02 16.99 16.49
N LEU A 349 -16.40 16.17 15.64
CA LEU A 349 -16.81 14.78 15.42
C LEU A 349 -16.59 13.93 16.68
N GLY A 350 -15.47 14.13 17.38
CA GLY A 350 -15.16 13.47 18.64
C GLY A 350 -16.22 13.75 19.71
N ARG A 351 -16.70 14.99 19.79
CA ARG A 351 -17.83 15.35 20.65
C ARG A 351 -19.14 14.73 20.19
N ILE A 352 -19.43 14.62 18.90
CA ILE A 352 -20.68 13.98 18.44
C ILE A 352 -20.65 12.48 18.74
N PHE A 353 -19.57 11.79 18.38
CA PHE A 353 -19.43 10.33 18.48
C PHE A 353 -18.98 9.80 19.84
N ASP A 354 -18.73 10.68 20.79
CA ASP A 354 -18.24 10.32 22.13
C ASP A 354 -17.00 9.44 22.11
N VAL A 355 -16.03 9.87 21.30
CA VAL A 355 -14.78 9.15 21.05
C VAL A 355 -14.01 8.96 22.34
N ALA A 356 -13.62 7.72 22.62
CA ALA A 356 -12.76 7.39 23.73
C ALA A 356 -11.31 7.77 23.38
N TYR A 357 -10.79 8.80 24.04
CA TYR A 357 -9.41 9.25 23.87
C TYR A 357 -8.49 8.52 24.84
N VAL A 358 -7.50 7.80 24.32
CA VAL A 358 -6.58 6.97 25.11
C VAL A 358 -5.15 7.49 24.97
N ASP A 359 -4.47 7.64 26.11
CA ASP A 359 -3.02 7.83 26.15
C ASP A 359 -2.32 6.47 26.04
N ARG A 360 -1.45 6.33 25.04
CA ARG A 360 -0.83 5.05 24.65
C ARG A 360 0.63 4.96 25.08
N GLY A 361 1.14 5.94 25.83
CA GLY A 361 2.53 6.02 26.28
C GLY A 361 2.85 5.20 27.55
N ASP A 362 1.86 4.83 28.34
CA ASP A 362 2.06 4.13 29.63
C ASP A 362 1.28 2.79 29.70
N PRO A 363 1.97 1.64 29.60
CA PRO A 363 1.37 0.32 29.71
C PRO A 363 0.68 0.07 31.06
N ALA A 364 1.13 0.72 32.14
CA ALA A 364 0.57 0.54 33.49
C ALA A 364 -0.83 1.17 33.62
N GLN A 365 -1.15 2.18 32.79
CA GLN A 365 -2.46 2.86 32.76
C GLN A 365 -3.45 2.26 31.75
N ALA A 366 -3.04 1.24 30.98
CA ALA A 366 -3.83 0.71 29.87
C ALA A 366 -5.21 0.14 30.28
N ARG A 367 -5.36 -0.39 31.49
CA ARG A 367 -6.68 -0.90 31.98
C ARG A 367 -7.66 0.24 32.27
N GLU A 368 -7.21 1.26 33.03
CA GLU A 368 -8.07 2.40 33.37
C GLU A 368 -8.40 3.24 32.13
N ALA A 369 -7.45 3.36 31.20
CA ALA A 369 -7.65 4.08 29.95
C ALA A 369 -8.69 3.44 29.02
N MET A 370 -8.98 2.15 29.17
CA MET A 370 -10.00 1.44 28.37
C MET A 370 -11.37 1.36 29.02
N ARG A 371 -11.51 1.69 30.32
CA ARG A 371 -12.78 1.64 31.06
C ARG A 371 -13.91 2.41 30.36
N PRO A 372 -13.71 3.64 29.83
CA PRO A 372 -14.76 4.33 29.10
C PRO A 372 -15.25 3.55 27.86
N ALA A 373 -14.36 2.88 27.14
CA ALA A 373 -14.73 2.08 25.96
C ALA A 373 -15.52 0.82 26.34
N ILE A 374 -15.19 0.18 27.48
CA ILE A 374 -15.95 -0.97 28.02
C ILE A 374 -17.36 -0.53 28.42
N GLU A 375 -17.49 0.59 29.12
CA GLU A 375 -18.79 1.16 29.50
C GLU A 375 -19.67 1.47 28.27
N LYS A 376 -19.06 1.93 27.16
CA LYS A 376 -19.76 2.11 25.88
C LYS A 376 -20.29 0.81 25.32
N LEU A 377 -19.46 -0.23 25.28
CA LEU A 377 -19.87 -1.57 24.83
C LEU A 377 -21.05 -2.09 25.65
N HIS A 378 -20.98 -2.03 26.99
CA HIS A 378 -22.09 -2.44 27.85
C HIS A 378 -23.37 -1.59 27.65
N SER A 379 -23.25 -0.34 27.23
CA SER A 379 -24.40 0.53 26.87
C SER A 379 -25.01 0.23 25.48
N GLY A 380 -24.50 -0.78 24.78
CA GLY A 380 -24.94 -1.16 23.44
C GLY A 380 -24.34 -0.30 22.32
N ILE A 381 -23.19 0.34 22.55
CA ILE A 381 -22.45 1.11 21.53
C ILE A 381 -21.21 0.30 21.14
N SER A 382 -21.08 -0.01 19.85
CA SER A 382 -19.94 -0.75 19.31
C SER A 382 -18.70 0.15 19.18
N VAL A 383 -17.51 -0.45 19.20
CA VAL A 383 -16.24 0.30 19.10
C VAL A 383 -15.52 -0.08 17.82
N ALA A 384 -15.19 0.90 16.98
CA ALA A 384 -14.31 0.72 15.83
C ALA A 384 -12.87 1.07 16.20
N ILE A 385 -11.92 0.18 15.86
CA ILE A 385 -10.50 0.36 16.18
C ILE A 385 -9.58 -0.17 15.08
N ALA A 386 -8.52 0.59 14.81
CA ALA A 386 -7.39 0.12 14.02
C ALA A 386 -6.34 -0.53 14.95
N PRO A 387 -6.17 -1.87 14.95
CA PRO A 387 -5.27 -2.54 15.89
C PRO A 387 -3.79 -2.18 15.68
N GLU A 388 -3.39 -1.75 14.48
CA GLU A 388 -2.04 -1.24 14.17
C GLU A 388 -1.71 0.06 14.93
N GLY A 389 -2.73 0.88 15.19
CA GLY A 389 -2.62 2.15 15.90
C GLY A 389 -1.93 3.30 15.13
N THR A 390 -1.50 3.06 13.90
CA THR A 390 -0.96 4.07 12.95
C THR A 390 -1.28 3.66 11.52
N ARG A 391 -1.30 4.60 10.58
CA ARG A 391 -1.50 4.30 9.15
C ARG A 391 -0.26 3.67 8.54
N MET A 392 -0.44 2.53 7.88
CA MET A 392 0.59 1.85 7.12
C MET A 392 0.78 2.51 5.75
N PRO A 393 2.01 2.89 5.37
CA PRO A 393 2.34 3.46 4.06
C PRO A 393 2.57 2.36 2.99
N THR A 394 1.97 1.19 3.19
CA THR A 394 2.15 -0.01 2.39
C THR A 394 0.83 -0.77 2.44
N SER A 395 0.62 -1.63 1.45
CA SER A 395 -0.49 -2.57 1.45
C SER A 395 -0.37 -3.59 2.59
N ARG A 396 0.86 -3.87 3.08
CA ARG A 396 1.13 -4.81 4.17
C ARG A 396 0.64 -4.31 5.53
N LEU A 397 0.15 -5.25 6.32
CA LEU A 397 -0.30 -5.01 7.68
C LEU A 397 0.86 -4.72 8.63
N GLY A 398 0.63 -3.80 9.55
CA GLY A 398 1.49 -3.56 10.70
C GLY A 398 1.30 -4.60 11.80
N ARG A 399 2.09 -4.48 12.88
CA ARG A 399 1.87 -5.26 14.10
C ARG A 399 0.53 -4.87 14.73
N PHE A 400 -0.32 -5.85 15.02
CA PHE A 400 -1.55 -5.63 15.77
C PHE A 400 -1.24 -5.50 17.27
N LYS A 401 -1.79 -4.45 17.89
CA LYS A 401 -1.66 -4.18 19.32
C LYS A 401 -2.77 -4.88 20.10
N LYS A 402 -2.46 -5.38 21.29
CA LYS A 402 -3.37 -6.16 22.16
C LYS A 402 -4.57 -5.39 22.71
N GLY A 403 -4.55 -4.06 22.71
CA GLY A 403 -5.56 -3.23 23.39
C GLY A 403 -7.00 -3.52 22.93
N GLY A 404 -7.26 -3.58 21.62
CA GLY A 404 -8.59 -3.88 21.09
C GLY A 404 -9.08 -5.30 21.44
N PHE A 405 -8.16 -6.26 21.59
CA PHE A 405 -8.47 -7.64 21.94
C PHE A 405 -8.86 -7.75 23.41
N HIS A 406 -8.08 -7.13 24.30
CA HIS A 406 -8.43 -7.02 25.71
C HIS A 406 -9.76 -6.29 25.93
N LEU A 407 -10.05 -5.26 25.13
CA LEU A 407 -11.33 -4.56 25.18
C LEU A 407 -12.51 -5.50 24.87
N ALA A 408 -12.39 -6.30 23.80
CA ALA A 408 -13.43 -7.25 23.41
C ALA A 408 -13.65 -8.33 24.48
N MET A 409 -12.57 -8.93 24.99
CA MET A 409 -12.61 -9.95 26.04
C MET A 409 -13.24 -9.43 27.34
N GLN A 410 -12.81 -8.24 27.80
CA GLN A 410 -13.30 -7.67 29.06
C GLN A 410 -14.78 -7.25 28.98
N ALA A 411 -15.24 -6.82 27.81
CA ALA A 411 -16.65 -6.49 27.59
C ALA A 411 -17.52 -7.70 27.22
N GLY A 412 -16.92 -8.88 27.01
CA GLY A 412 -17.64 -10.09 26.60
C GLY A 412 -18.32 -9.97 25.23
N VAL A 413 -17.72 -9.20 24.30
CA VAL A 413 -18.28 -8.94 22.96
C VAL A 413 -17.39 -9.54 21.86
N PRO A 414 -17.97 -9.92 20.71
CA PRO A 414 -17.16 -10.45 19.61
C PRO A 414 -16.30 -9.38 18.94
N ILE A 415 -15.25 -9.84 18.26
CA ILE A 415 -14.47 -9.04 17.32
C ILE A 415 -15.03 -9.27 15.92
N VAL A 416 -15.27 -8.20 15.16
CA VAL A 416 -15.70 -8.30 13.76
C VAL A 416 -14.61 -7.68 12.87
N PRO A 417 -13.89 -8.49 12.07
CA PRO A 417 -12.89 -7.99 11.13
C PRO A 417 -13.52 -7.21 9.96
N ILE A 418 -12.95 -6.06 9.61
CA ILE A 418 -13.28 -5.25 8.42
C ILE A 418 -11.98 -5.05 7.64
N VAL A 419 -11.81 -5.80 6.57
CA VAL A 419 -10.63 -5.77 5.71
C VAL A 419 -10.85 -4.78 4.57
N ILE A 420 -10.09 -3.69 4.57
CA ILE A 420 -10.11 -2.65 3.55
C ILE A 420 -8.93 -2.91 2.60
N HIS A 421 -9.21 -3.21 1.34
CA HIS A 421 -8.21 -3.75 0.42
C HIS A 421 -7.30 -2.68 -0.18
N ASN A 422 -7.87 -1.53 -0.55
CA ASN A 422 -7.20 -0.59 -1.45
C ASN A 422 -7.52 0.89 -1.16
N ALA A 423 -7.82 1.24 0.09
CA ALA A 423 -8.12 2.64 0.44
C ALA A 423 -6.92 3.59 0.23
N GLY A 424 -5.69 3.07 0.25
CA GLY A 424 -4.48 3.83 -0.10
C GLY A 424 -4.52 4.40 -1.53
N ASP A 425 -5.14 3.69 -2.48
CA ASP A 425 -5.23 4.11 -3.90
C ASP A 425 -6.16 5.32 -4.10
N VAL A 426 -7.09 5.50 -3.16
CA VAL A 426 -8.09 6.56 -3.16
C VAL A 426 -7.58 7.79 -2.39
N MET A 427 -6.85 7.57 -1.29
CA MET A 427 -6.22 8.65 -0.53
C MET A 427 -5.01 8.10 0.20
N TRP A 428 -3.81 8.45 -0.27
CA TRP A 428 -2.58 7.95 0.32
C TRP A 428 -2.31 8.60 1.68
N LYS A 429 -1.40 7.99 2.44
CA LYS A 429 -0.93 8.54 3.71
C LYS A 429 -0.29 9.92 3.48
N LYS A 430 -0.77 10.93 4.22
CA LYS A 430 -0.40 12.37 4.16
C LYS A 430 -1.03 13.17 3.02
N ASP A 431 -1.80 12.55 2.14
CA ASP A 431 -2.56 13.31 1.15
C ASP A 431 -3.65 14.15 1.83
N PHE A 432 -3.92 15.32 1.26
CA PHE A 432 -5.01 16.20 1.68
C PHE A 432 -6.26 16.02 0.82
N THR A 433 -6.15 15.27 -0.28
CA THR A 433 -7.22 15.06 -1.26
C THR A 433 -7.55 13.59 -1.45
N VAL A 434 -8.84 13.33 -1.59
CA VAL A 434 -9.42 12.06 -1.98
C VAL A 434 -9.61 12.06 -3.49
N HIS A 435 -9.13 11.01 -4.12
CA HIS A 435 -9.36 10.74 -5.54
C HIS A 435 -10.57 9.81 -5.73
N SER A 436 -11.25 9.92 -6.87
CA SER A 436 -12.34 8.99 -7.17
C SER A 436 -11.82 7.56 -7.33
N GLY A 437 -12.64 6.57 -7.00
CA GLY A 437 -12.23 5.17 -7.12
C GLY A 437 -13.24 4.23 -6.48
N THR A 438 -12.96 2.93 -6.58
CA THR A 438 -13.74 1.91 -5.89
C THR A 438 -12.87 1.32 -4.79
N VAL A 439 -13.35 1.34 -3.55
CA VAL A 439 -12.71 0.67 -2.42
C VAL A 439 -13.44 -0.65 -2.18
N LYS A 440 -12.70 -1.74 -2.23
CA LYS A 440 -13.20 -3.06 -1.85
C LYS A 440 -13.08 -3.24 -0.34
N VAL A 441 -14.13 -3.77 0.29
CA VAL A 441 -14.17 -4.05 1.72
C VAL A 441 -14.77 -5.44 1.95
N THR A 442 -14.14 -6.22 2.82
CA THR A 442 -14.63 -7.53 3.23
C THR A 442 -14.87 -7.53 4.74
N ILE A 443 -16.07 -7.89 5.16
CA ILE A 443 -16.45 -7.95 6.57
C ILE A 443 -16.52 -9.41 6.99
N GLY A 444 -15.63 -9.80 7.90
CA GLY A 444 -15.55 -11.15 8.41
C GLY A 444 -16.67 -11.49 9.39
N GLU A 445 -16.89 -12.78 9.61
CA GLU A 445 -17.83 -13.26 10.62
C GLU A 445 -17.42 -12.79 12.03
N PRO A 446 -18.38 -12.57 12.95
CA PRO A 446 -18.06 -12.26 14.33
C PRO A 446 -17.27 -13.38 15.00
N ILE A 447 -16.13 -13.02 15.59
CA ILE A 447 -15.24 -13.91 16.33
C ILE A 447 -15.59 -13.81 17.82
N PRO A 448 -16.17 -14.85 18.45
CA PRO A 448 -16.50 -14.83 19.87
C PRO A 448 -15.23 -14.73 20.73
N THR A 449 -15.28 -13.94 21.79
CA THR A 449 -14.15 -13.75 22.72
C THR A 449 -14.44 -14.25 24.15
N THR A 450 -15.63 -14.78 24.40
CA THR A 450 -16.10 -15.20 25.73
C THR A 450 -15.26 -16.33 26.33
N ASP A 451 -14.74 -17.21 25.49
CA ASP A 451 -13.95 -18.38 25.90
C ASP A 451 -12.44 -18.15 25.75
N TRP A 452 -12.02 -16.90 25.50
CA TRP A 452 -10.60 -16.57 25.33
C TRP A 452 -9.89 -16.43 26.67
N GLU A 453 -8.73 -17.06 26.77
CA GLU A 453 -7.89 -17.00 27.97
C GLU A 453 -6.87 -15.86 27.87
N PRO A 454 -6.72 -14.98 28.88
CA PRO A 454 -5.84 -13.80 28.79
C PRO A 454 -4.37 -14.10 28.51
N ASP A 455 -3.86 -15.26 28.91
CA ASP A 455 -2.50 -15.74 28.68
C ASP A 455 -2.26 -16.18 27.23
N LYS A 456 -3.31 -16.56 26.49
CA LYS A 456 -3.26 -16.93 25.06
C LYS A 456 -3.46 -15.76 24.10
N ILE A 457 -3.45 -14.52 24.61
CA ILE A 457 -3.75 -13.32 23.82
C ILE A 457 -2.88 -13.16 22.57
N ASP A 458 -1.60 -13.54 22.61
CA ASP A 458 -0.71 -13.44 21.46
C ASP A 458 -1.19 -14.34 20.30
N ALA A 459 -1.63 -15.56 20.60
CA ALA A 459 -2.18 -16.48 19.59
C ALA A 459 -3.45 -15.92 18.96
N TYR A 460 -4.38 -15.37 19.75
CA TYR A 460 -5.60 -14.76 19.21
C TYR A 460 -5.31 -13.52 18.34
N VAL A 461 -4.29 -12.74 18.71
CA VAL A 461 -3.84 -11.59 17.90
C VAL A 461 -3.30 -12.08 16.55
N ASP A 462 -2.47 -13.13 16.57
CA ASP A 462 -1.88 -13.70 15.36
C ASP A 462 -2.94 -14.37 14.48
N ASP A 463 -3.95 -15.04 15.05
CA ASP A 463 -5.06 -15.65 14.31
C ASP A 463 -5.91 -14.60 13.59
N VAL A 464 -6.30 -13.53 14.29
CA VAL A 464 -7.07 -12.43 13.69
C VAL A 464 -6.22 -11.70 12.65
N ARG A 465 -4.95 -11.44 12.92
CA ARG A 465 -4.06 -10.84 11.92
C ARG A 465 -3.92 -11.73 10.68
N SER A 466 -3.75 -13.03 10.86
CA SER A 466 -3.64 -13.99 9.77
C SER A 466 -4.92 -14.04 8.93
N TYR A 467 -6.09 -13.82 9.55
CA TYR A 467 -7.34 -13.63 8.80
C TYR A 467 -7.28 -12.40 7.87
N PHE A 468 -6.78 -11.26 8.35
CA PHE A 468 -6.58 -10.08 7.50
C PHE A 468 -5.56 -10.37 6.38
N ASP A 469 -4.42 -10.97 6.71
CA ASP A 469 -3.37 -11.30 5.73
C ASP A 469 -3.92 -12.22 4.61
N ARG A 470 -4.63 -13.31 4.97
CA ARG A 470 -5.29 -14.19 3.98
C ARG A 470 -6.33 -13.46 3.14
N THR A 471 -7.14 -12.61 3.77
CA THR A 471 -8.20 -11.87 3.06
C THR A 471 -7.61 -10.83 2.09
N LEU A 472 -6.45 -10.25 2.41
CA LEU A 472 -5.70 -9.34 1.54
C LEU A 472 -4.88 -10.06 0.46
N GLY A 473 -4.81 -11.41 0.48
CA GLY A 473 -4.03 -12.20 -0.47
C GLY A 473 -2.56 -12.38 -0.10
N TYR A 474 -2.17 -12.15 1.17
CA TYR A 474 -0.79 -12.24 1.63
C TYR A 474 -0.37 -13.60 2.19
N ALA A 475 -1.31 -14.52 2.42
CA ALA A 475 -1.08 -15.78 3.10
C ALA A 475 -1.86 -16.95 2.49
#